data_AF-A0A653BTG6-F1
#
_entry.id   AF-A0A653BTG6-F1
#
_cell.length_a   1.000
_cell.length_b   1.000
_cell.length_c   1.000
_cell.angle_alpha   90.00
_cell.angle_beta   90.00
_cell.angle_gamma   90.00
#
_symmetry.space_group_name_H-M   'P 1'
#
loop_
_entity.id
_entity.type
_entity.pdbx_description
1 polymer ?
#
loop_
_entity_poly.entity_id
_entity_poly.type
_entity_poly.pdbx_seq_one_letter_code
_entity_poly.pdbx_strand_id
1 'polypeptide(L)'
;NLDNIENTIIHQDSNKKAIQETNNDETLTQENIVDIASSNDVKNLTASVNSYHAEIRSFLEEKFVSLSLGMENILKEIQQRQEPAASLDSENAVIDTHFFPISSKTAMYSFEDSLQNDDFQKKVVLHLRKIIGSGFAWIHACYKLAGVMFTKEILVQYSWTGVSRTGLDKDAFNKLNNILGVFYQVIRYSDLSFTYANRETFFRDKLLQHSQSRLHPRKKIKETLSPQVPAQLSSEIVEVLSEETSVGVDCTPDMPS
;
A
#
# COMPACT_ATOMS: atom_id res chain seq x y z
N ASN A 1 -24.04 5.91 0.18
CA ASN A 1 -24.05 4.91 -0.89
C ASN A 1 -25.26 4.00 -0.67
N LEU A 2 -26.45 4.61 -0.80
CA LEU A 2 -27.75 3.97 -0.57
C LEU A 2 -28.33 3.39 -1.87
N ASP A 3 -27.71 3.71 -3.00
CA ASP A 3 -28.15 3.34 -4.35
C ASP A 3 -27.83 1.88 -4.72
N ASN A 4 -27.14 1.14 -3.85
CA ASN A 4 -26.75 -0.25 -4.11
C ASN A 4 -27.68 -1.29 -3.44
N ILE A 5 -28.62 -0.84 -2.59
CA ILE A 5 -29.57 -1.72 -1.91
C ILE A 5 -30.88 -1.84 -2.72
N GLU A 6 -31.31 -0.77 -3.41
CA GLU A 6 -32.52 -0.81 -4.26
C GLU A 6 -32.36 -1.72 -5.49
N ASN A 7 -31.15 -1.83 -6.06
CA ASN A 7 -30.93 -2.67 -7.24
C ASN A 7 -30.97 -4.19 -6.97
N THR A 8 -30.85 -4.61 -5.71
CA THR A 8 -30.95 -6.04 -5.35
C THR A 8 -32.41 -6.45 -5.11
N ILE A 9 -33.28 -5.53 -4.70
CA ILE A 9 -34.70 -5.80 -4.42
C ILE A 9 -35.49 -5.92 -5.73
N ILE A 10 -35.14 -5.15 -6.77
CA ILE A 10 -35.85 -5.18 -8.06
C ILE A 10 -35.57 -6.47 -8.87
N HIS A 11 -34.44 -7.13 -8.63
CA HIS A 11 -34.09 -8.38 -9.35
C HIS A 11 -34.76 -9.65 -8.80
N GLN A 12 -35.40 -9.60 -7.63
CA GLN A 12 -36.11 -10.75 -7.06
C GLN A 12 -37.59 -10.84 -7.48
N ASP A 13 -38.22 -9.74 -7.89
CA ASP A 13 -39.64 -9.75 -8.31
C ASP A 13 -39.85 -10.20 -9.76
N SER A 14 -38.88 -9.96 -10.64
CA SER A 14 -38.95 -10.41 -12.05
C SER A 14 -38.85 -11.92 -12.19
N ASN A 15 -38.22 -12.61 -11.23
CA ASN A 15 -38.05 -14.07 -11.26
C ASN A 15 -39.24 -14.84 -10.66
N LYS A 16 -40.10 -14.16 -9.87
CA LYS A 16 -41.37 -14.75 -9.39
C LYS A 16 -42.46 -14.74 -10.46
N LYS A 17 -42.43 -13.78 -11.40
CA LYS A 17 -43.42 -13.67 -12.47
C LYS A 17 -43.19 -14.64 -13.65
N ALA A 18 -41.96 -15.07 -13.87
CA ALA A 18 -41.62 -16.02 -14.95
C ALA A 18 -41.95 -17.49 -14.62
N ILE A 19 -42.30 -17.82 -13.37
CA ILE A 19 -42.58 -19.21 -12.93
C ILE A 19 -44.09 -19.52 -12.91
N GLN A 20 -44.97 -18.56 -13.23
CA GLN A 20 -46.43 -18.75 -13.20
C GLN A 20 -47.11 -18.91 -14.57
N GLU A 21 -46.39 -18.83 -15.70
CA GLU A 21 -47.01 -18.84 -17.04
C GLU A 21 -46.70 -20.08 -17.93
N THR A 22 -46.13 -21.16 -17.38
CA THR A 22 -45.87 -22.40 -18.17
C THR A 22 -46.77 -23.59 -17.83
N ASN A 23 -47.94 -23.36 -17.23
CA ASN A 23 -48.87 -24.44 -16.84
C ASN A 23 -50.24 -24.37 -17.52
N ASN A 24 -50.31 -24.01 -18.79
CA ASN A 24 -51.51 -24.20 -19.60
C ASN A 24 -51.10 -24.52 -21.04
N ASP A 25 -51.06 -25.80 -21.38
CA ASP A 25 -51.80 -26.40 -22.50
C ASP A 25 -51.09 -27.69 -22.95
N GLU A 26 -51.60 -28.84 -22.51
CA GLU A 26 -51.52 -30.10 -23.27
C GLU A 26 -52.43 -31.14 -22.60
N THR A 27 -53.69 -31.15 -23.05
CA THR A 27 -54.60 -32.28 -22.86
C THR A 27 -54.15 -33.44 -23.76
N LEU A 28 -53.55 -34.48 -23.19
CA LEU A 28 -53.41 -35.79 -23.85
C LEU A 28 -53.89 -36.92 -22.91
N THR A 29 -55.14 -37.34 -23.17
CA THR A 29 -55.75 -38.67 -22.96
C THR A 29 -55.65 -39.37 -21.59
N GLN A 30 -56.82 -39.46 -20.95
CA GLN A 30 -57.18 -40.37 -19.87
C GLN A 30 -57.11 -41.84 -20.32
N GLU A 31 -55.92 -42.46 -20.28
CA GLU A 31 -55.78 -43.94 -20.31
C GLU A 31 -54.34 -44.33 -19.89
N ASN A 32 -53.93 -43.96 -18.68
CA ASN A 32 -52.77 -44.55 -17.99
C ASN A 32 -52.74 -44.20 -16.49
N ILE A 33 -53.91 -44.23 -15.84
CA ILE A 33 -54.01 -44.16 -14.39
C ILE A 33 -53.86 -45.59 -13.85
N VAL A 34 -52.63 -46.09 -13.86
CA VAL A 34 -52.24 -47.29 -13.10
C VAL A 34 -50.98 -46.93 -12.31
N ASP A 35 -51.13 -46.91 -10.98
CA ASP A 35 -50.07 -47.03 -9.96
C ASP A 35 -48.98 -45.95 -9.85
N ILE A 36 -49.37 -44.75 -9.41
CA ILE A 36 -48.44 -43.85 -8.65
C ILE A 36 -49.04 -43.52 -7.27
N ALA A 37 -49.80 -44.46 -6.70
CA ALA A 37 -50.41 -44.33 -5.37
C ALA A 37 -49.79 -45.29 -4.32
N SER A 38 -48.72 -46.01 -4.65
CA SER A 38 -47.90 -46.78 -3.71
C SER A 38 -46.51 -46.87 -4.31
N SER A 39 -45.48 -46.37 -3.65
CA SER A 39 -44.82 -47.19 -2.64
C SER A 39 -44.02 -46.27 -1.72
N ASN A 40 -43.77 -46.73 -0.52
CA ASN A 40 -43.21 -45.99 0.62
C ASN A 40 -41.97 -45.14 0.30
N ASP A 41 -41.26 -45.42 -0.79
CA ASP A 41 -40.01 -44.77 -1.19
C ASP A 41 -40.13 -43.25 -1.39
N VAL A 42 -41.20 -42.73 -2.00
CA VAL A 42 -41.35 -41.26 -2.17
C VAL A 42 -41.65 -40.57 -0.84
N LYS A 43 -42.45 -41.21 0.03
CA LYS A 43 -42.75 -40.71 1.38
C LYS A 43 -41.52 -40.78 2.29
N ASN A 44 -40.75 -41.86 2.20
CA ASN A 44 -39.49 -42.07 2.90
C ASN A 44 -38.44 -41.05 2.44
N LEU A 45 -38.35 -40.79 1.13
CA LEU A 45 -37.44 -39.78 0.58
C LEU A 45 -37.82 -38.39 1.05
N THR A 46 -39.11 -38.04 1.04
CA THR A 46 -39.60 -36.74 1.54
C THR A 46 -39.31 -36.58 3.03
N ALA A 47 -39.54 -37.63 3.83
CA ALA A 47 -39.20 -37.62 5.25
C ALA A 47 -37.69 -37.48 5.50
N SER A 48 -36.87 -38.16 4.69
CA SER A 48 -35.41 -38.08 4.77
C SER A 48 -34.89 -36.68 4.40
N VAL A 49 -35.41 -36.07 3.31
CA VAL A 49 -35.08 -34.69 2.93
C VAL A 49 -35.46 -33.70 4.02
N ASN A 50 -36.65 -33.85 4.63
CA ASN A 50 -37.07 -33.00 5.74
C ASN A 50 -36.20 -33.19 6.99
N SER A 51 -35.74 -34.42 7.26
CA SER A 51 -34.78 -34.71 8.34
C SER A 51 -33.46 -33.98 8.10
N TYR A 52 -32.87 -34.12 6.92
CA TYR A 52 -31.63 -33.41 6.59
C TYR A 52 -31.79 -31.89 6.63
N HIS A 53 -32.94 -31.38 6.19
CA HIS A 53 -33.22 -29.94 6.26
C HIS A 53 -33.33 -29.46 7.72
N ALA A 54 -33.91 -30.26 8.62
CA ALA A 54 -33.96 -29.97 10.05
C ALA A 54 -32.56 -30.03 10.69
N GLU A 55 -31.74 -31.03 10.33
CA GLU A 55 -30.37 -31.18 10.82
C GLU A 55 -29.46 -30.02 10.38
N ILE A 56 -29.50 -29.66 9.10
CA ILE A 56 -28.75 -28.51 8.56
C ILE A 56 -29.19 -27.23 9.26
N ARG A 57 -30.49 -27.03 9.46
CA ARG A 57 -31.01 -25.85 10.15
C ARG A 57 -30.53 -25.78 11.60
N SER A 58 -30.64 -26.88 12.34
CA SER A 58 -30.17 -26.98 13.72
C SER A 58 -28.66 -26.70 13.82
N PHE A 59 -27.87 -27.25 12.90
CA PHE A 59 -26.43 -27.02 12.84
C PHE A 59 -26.10 -25.55 12.58
N LEU A 60 -26.80 -24.91 11.64
CA LEU A 60 -26.59 -23.49 11.33
C LEU A 60 -27.01 -22.59 12.50
N GLU A 61 -28.13 -22.88 13.16
CA GLU A 61 -28.59 -22.13 14.34
C GLU A 61 -27.58 -22.26 15.50
N GLU A 62 -27.06 -23.46 15.76
CA GLU A 62 -26.01 -23.68 16.76
C GLU A 62 -24.73 -22.87 16.44
N LYS A 63 -24.27 -22.92 15.19
CA LYS A 63 -23.08 -22.16 14.77
C LYS A 63 -23.31 -20.67 14.82
N PHE A 64 -24.50 -20.18 14.47
CA PHE A 64 -24.83 -18.76 14.55
C PHE A 64 -24.84 -18.27 16.00
N VAL A 65 -25.42 -19.04 16.93
CA VAL A 65 -25.40 -18.73 18.37
C VAL A 65 -23.98 -18.75 18.92
N SER A 66 -23.15 -19.73 18.53
CA SER A 66 -21.75 -19.77 18.94
C SER A 66 -20.96 -18.56 18.42
N LEU A 67 -21.20 -18.16 17.17
CA LEU A 67 -20.56 -17.00 16.56
C LEU A 67 -21.03 -15.68 17.22
N SER A 68 -22.32 -15.56 17.50
CA SER A 68 -22.87 -14.36 18.15
C SER A 68 -22.35 -14.20 19.56
N LEU A 69 -22.27 -15.30 20.33
CA LEU A 69 -21.70 -15.31 21.67
C LEU A 69 -20.20 -14.98 21.64
N GLY A 70 -19.47 -15.53 20.66
CA GLY A 70 -18.06 -15.19 20.45
C GLY A 70 -17.87 -13.71 20.12
N MET A 71 -18.73 -13.15 19.27
CA MET A 71 -18.71 -11.72 18.94
C MET A 71 -19.04 -10.85 20.16
N GLU A 72 -20.02 -11.24 20.97
CA GLU A 72 -20.37 -10.54 22.21
C GLU A 72 -19.22 -10.56 23.22
N ASN A 73 -18.53 -11.70 23.36
CA ASN A 73 -17.35 -11.80 24.21
C ASN A 73 -16.19 -10.94 23.70
N ILE A 74 -15.96 -10.88 22.38
CA ILE A 74 -14.96 -9.99 21.78
C ILE A 74 -15.33 -8.52 22.02
N LEU A 75 -16.61 -8.15 21.87
CA LEU A 75 -17.09 -6.80 22.15
C LEU A 75 -16.91 -6.44 23.63
N LYS A 76 -17.25 -7.35 24.55
CA LYS A 76 -17.04 -7.19 25.99
C LYS A 76 -15.55 -7.06 26.34
N GLU A 77 -14.67 -7.86 25.73
CA GLU A 77 -13.22 -7.74 25.93
C GLU A 77 -12.67 -6.41 25.40
N ILE A 78 -13.14 -5.94 24.24
CA ILE A 78 -12.76 -4.63 23.70
C ILE A 78 -13.23 -3.50 24.63
N GLN A 79 -14.42 -3.64 25.19
CA GLN A 79 -15.04 -2.64 26.07
C GLN A 79 -14.46 -2.65 27.49
N GLN A 80 -13.99 -3.81 27.98
CA GLN A 80 -13.31 -3.93 29.27
C GLN A 80 -11.84 -3.51 29.21
N ARG A 81 -11.21 -3.60 28.03
CA ARG A 81 -9.87 -3.00 27.77
C ARG A 81 -9.92 -1.49 27.54
N GLN A 82 -11.11 -0.91 27.36
CA GLN A 82 -11.33 0.52 27.50
C GLN A 82 -11.50 0.82 29.00
N GLU A 83 -10.43 1.26 29.65
CA GLU A 83 -10.52 2.02 30.90
C GLU A 83 -11.60 3.12 30.77
N PRO A 84 -12.32 3.45 31.85
CA PRO A 84 -13.45 4.37 31.78
C PRO A 84 -13.00 5.69 31.17
N ALA A 85 -13.80 6.18 30.22
CA ALA A 85 -13.68 7.45 29.52
C ALA A 85 -13.76 8.66 30.47
N ALA A 86 -12.76 8.80 31.34
CA ALA A 86 -12.43 10.03 32.01
C ALA A 86 -11.41 10.76 31.12
N SER A 87 -11.86 11.87 30.54
CA SER A 87 -11.16 12.84 29.69
C SER A 87 -10.99 12.48 28.20
N LEU A 88 -12.04 12.77 27.44
CA LEU A 88 -11.99 13.15 26.02
C LEU A 88 -11.30 14.53 25.80
N ASP A 89 -10.31 14.89 26.63
CA ASP A 89 -9.57 16.16 26.51
C ASP A 89 -8.18 15.98 25.88
N SER A 90 -7.79 14.75 25.52
CA SER A 90 -6.45 14.46 24.97
C SER A 90 -6.37 14.49 23.44
N GLU A 91 -7.35 15.06 22.73
CA GLU A 91 -7.21 15.36 21.29
C GLU A 91 -6.19 16.48 21.00
N ASN A 92 -5.82 17.24 22.04
CA ASN A 92 -4.88 18.35 22.00
C ASN A 92 -3.60 18.10 22.81
N ALA A 93 -3.18 16.85 23.00
CA ALA A 93 -1.79 16.59 23.40
C ALA A 93 -0.86 17.04 22.26
N VAL A 94 -0.53 18.33 22.25
CA VAL A 94 0.44 18.95 21.35
C VAL A 94 1.76 18.26 21.66
N ILE A 95 2.12 17.30 20.82
CA ILE A 95 3.48 16.81 20.79
C ILE A 95 4.30 18.00 20.32
N ASP A 96 5.35 18.33 21.06
CA ASP A 96 6.33 19.25 20.56
C ASP A 96 6.98 18.64 19.32
N THR A 97 6.59 19.10 18.14
CA THR A 97 7.04 18.58 16.85
C THR A 97 8.39 19.13 16.42
N HIS A 98 9.08 19.90 17.28
CA HIS A 98 10.37 20.49 16.94
C HIS A 98 11.45 19.47 16.57
N PHE A 99 11.25 18.18 16.87
CA PHE A 99 12.20 17.12 16.53
C PHE A 99 12.10 16.64 15.06
N PHE A 100 11.07 17.03 14.31
CA PHE A 100 10.97 16.72 12.88
C PHE A 100 11.33 17.94 12.00
N PRO A 101 12.02 17.73 10.86
CA PRO A 101 12.62 16.47 10.41
C PRO A 101 13.89 16.11 11.19
N ILE A 102 14.12 14.81 11.43
CA ILE A 102 15.31 14.30 12.11
C ILE A 102 16.52 14.50 11.20
N SER A 103 17.56 15.17 11.70
CA SER A 103 18.72 15.60 10.92
C SER A 103 20.07 15.03 11.38
N SER A 104 20.13 14.34 12.52
CA SER A 104 21.37 13.79 13.08
C SER A 104 21.21 12.35 13.58
N LYS A 105 22.31 11.59 13.64
CA LYS A 105 22.31 10.21 14.15
C LYS A 105 21.88 10.15 15.61
N THR A 106 22.40 11.06 16.44
CA THR A 106 22.03 11.14 17.86
C THR A 106 20.52 11.34 18.02
N ALA A 107 19.92 12.28 17.26
CA ALA A 107 18.48 12.50 17.30
C ALA A 107 17.69 11.27 16.80
N MET A 108 18.20 10.55 15.80
CA MET A 108 17.58 9.31 15.31
C MET A 108 17.52 8.24 16.42
N TYR A 109 18.62 7.99 17.11
CA TYR A 109 18.68 7.01 18.19
C TYR A 109 17.87 7.43 19.42
N SER A 110 17.98 8.71 19.83
CA SER A 110 17.15 9.22 20.93
C SER A 110 15.65 9.13 20.62
N PHE A 111 15.26 9.33 19.36
CA PHE A 111 13.87 9.16 18.93
C PHE A 111 13.45 7.69 18.94
N GLU A 112 14.28 6.78 18.41
CA GLU A 112 14.05 5.33 18.46
C GLU A 112 13.86 4.82 19.90
N ASP A 113 14.67 5.30 20.84
CA ASP A 113 14.58 4.96 22.26
C ASP A 113 13.32 5.54 22.90
N SER A 114 12.99 6.80 22.60
CA SER A 114 11.78 7.45 23.12
C SER A 114 10.50 6.74 22.69
N LEU A 115 10.50 6.12 21.49
CA LEU A 115 9.38 5.35 20.96
C LEU A 115 9.14 4.00 21.66
N GLN A 116 10.00 3.59 22.61
CA GLN A 116 9.73 2.46 23.50
C GLN A 116 8.58 2.75 24.48
N ASN A 117 8.31 4.04 24.76
CA ASN A 117 7.16 4.44 25.54
C ASN A 117 5.90 4.38 24.67
N ASP A 118 4.98 3.48 25.00
CA ASP A 118 3.75 3.25 24.23
C ASP A 118 2.87 4.50 24.10
N ASP A 119 2.78 5.32 25.13
CA ASP A 119 1.95 6.53 25.11
C ASP A 119 2.57 7.61 24.22
N PHE A 120 3.89 7.77 24.26
CA PHE A 120 4.61 8.62 23.33
C PHE A 120 4.45 8.11 21.89
N GLN A 121 4.62 6.81 21.66
CA GLN A 121 4.45 6.19 20.35
C GLN A 121 3.05 6.44 19.79
N LYS A 122 1.98 6.22 20.58
CA LYS A 122 0.59 6.49 20.19
C LYS A 122 0.37 7.94 19.80
N LYS A 123 0.90 8.88 20.60
CA LYS A 123 0.85 10.31 20.29
C LYS A 123 1.51 10.58 18.93
N VAL A 124 2.75 10.11 18.73
CA VAL A 124 3.50 10.32 17.47
C VAL A 124 2.73 9.77 16.27
N VAL A 125 2.16 8.57 16.39
CA VAL A 125 1.34 7.96 15.33
C VAL A 125 0.12 8.82 15.03
N LEU A 126 -0.61 9.28 16.05
CA LEU A 126 -1.78 10.14 15.87
C LEU A 126 -1.42 11.46 15.17
N HIS A 127 -0.31 12.07 15.58
CA HIS A 127 0.17 13.31 14.99
C HIS A 127 0.57 13.13 13.51
N LEU A 128 1.39 12.12 13.20
CA LEU A 128 1.83 11.87 11.82
C LEU A 128 0.66 11.47 10.91
N ARG A 129 -0.34 10.74 11.42
CA ARG A 129 -1.58 10.44 10.67
C ARG A 129 -2.31 11.71 10.24
N LYS A 130 -2.41 12.71 11.12
CA LYS A 130 -3.01 14.02 10.78
C LYS A 130 -2.26 14.71 9.62
N ILE A 131 -0.94 14.60 9.57
CA ILE A 131 -0.11 15.19 8.48
C ILE A 131 -0.28 14.41 7.17
N ILE A 132 -0.24 13.08 7.22
CA ILE A 132 -0.32 12.24 6.02
C ILE A 132 -1.72 12.28 5.40
N GLY A 133 -2.76 12.20 6.24
CA GLY A 133 -4.14 12.08 5.81
C GLY A 133 -4.49 10.65 5.34
N SER A 134 -5.66 10.51 4.71
CA SER A 134 -6.18 9.27 4.14
C SER A 134 -6.34 9.36 2.62
N GLY A 135 -6.53 8.22 1.94
CA GLY A 135 -6.89 8.16 0.52
C GLY A 135 -5.72 8.25 -0.47
N PHE A 136 -4.48 8.21 0.00
CA PHE A 136 -3.30 8.09 -0.86
C PHE A 136 -2.90 6.63 -1.01
N ALA A 137 -2.51 6.20 -2.21
CA ALA A 137 -1.83 4.92 -2.38
C ALA A 137 -0.58 4.88 -1.49
N TRP A 138 -0.34 3.73 -0.85
CA TRP A 138 0.71 3.58 0.17
C TRP A 138 2.07 4.13 -0.26
N ILE A 139 2.44 3.99 -1.55
CA ILE A 139 3.75 4.44 -2.06
C ILE A 139 3.92 5.97 -1.98
N HIS A 140 2.86 6.74 -2.25
CA HIS A 140 2.88 8.20 -2.17
C HIS A 140 2.88 8.66 -0.71
N ALA A 141 2.09 7.99 0.13
CA ALA A 141 2.09 8.22 1.57
C ALA A 141 3.47 7.95 2.18
N CYS A 142 4.16 6.87 1.77
CA CYS A 142 5.51 6.55 2.22
C CYS A 142 6.50 7.66 1.91
N TYR A 143 6.50 8.20 0.68
CA TYR A 143 7.39 9.31 0.34
C TYR A 143 7.07 10.59 1.10
N LYS A 144 5.79 10.92 1.26
CA LYS A 144 5.35 12.07 2.04
C LYS A 144 5.81 11.94 3.49
N LEU A 145 5.58 10.79 4.12
CA LEU A 145 5.96 10.52 5.50
C LEU A 145 7.48 10.53 5.70
N ALA A 146 8.23 9.92 4.79
CA ALA A 146 9.69 9.97 4.84
C ALA A 146 10.22 11.42 4.75
N GLY A 147 9.60 12.25 3.93
CA GLY A 147 9.95 13.68 3.81
C GLY A 147 9.58 14.53 5.03
N VAL A 148 8.59 14.09 5.83
CA VAL A 148 8.25 14.72 7.11
C VAL A 148 9.20 14.28 8.21
N MET A 149 9.52 12.99 8.26
CA MET A 149 10.29 12.42 9.37
C MET A 149 11.79 12.67 9.27
N PHE A 150 12.36 12.71 8.07
CA PHE A 150 13.81 12.65 7.89
C PHE A 150 14.30 13.72 6.92
N THR A 151 15.47 14.30 7.23
CA THR A 151 16.21 15.07 6.24
C THR A 151 16.90 14.15 5.23
N LYS A 152 17.31 14.71 4.09
CA LYS A 152 18.04 13.92 3.07
C LYS A 152 19.45 13.57 3.55
N GLU A 153 20.03 14.46 4.34
CA GLU A 153 21.38 14.38 4.92
C GLU A 153 21.48 13.23 5.93
N ILE A 154 20.43 12.98 6.72
CA ILE A 154 20.46 11.83 7.62
C ILE A 154 20.32 10.52 6.85
N LEU A 155 19.45 10.46 5.83
CA LEU A 155 19.19 9.24 5.07
C LEU A 155 20.42 8.70 4.32
N VAL A 156 21.36 9.57 3.92
CA VAL A 156 22.60 9.11 3.26
C VAL A 156 23.57 8.38 4.20
N GLN A 157 23.43 8.58 5.52
CA GLN A 157 24.27 7.94 6.54
C GLN A 157 23.84 6.52 6.88
N TYR A 158 22.70 6.08 6.34
CA TYR A 158 22.16 4.74 6.55
C TYR A 158 22.20 3.91 5.27
N SER A 159 22.26 2.60 5.45
CA SER A 159 21.84 1.60 4.46
C SER A 159 20.89 0.61 5.13
N TRP A 160 20.24 -0.27 4.36
CA TRP A 160 19.29 -1.21 4.95
C TRP A 160 19.94 -2.10 6.01
N THR A 161 21.11 -2.68 5.71
CA THR A 161 21.84 -3.61 6.58
C THR A 161 23.09 -3.02 7.24
N GLY A 162 23.43 -1.76 6.96
CA GLY A 162 24.68 -1.11 7.37
C GLY A 162 25.87 -1.43 6.46
N VAL A 163 25.76 -2.45 5.61
CA VAL A 163 26.82 -2.82 4.67
C VAL A 163 26.83 -1.81 3.50
N SER A 164 28.02 -1.34 3.15
CA SER A 164 28.25 -0.42 2.05
C SER A 164 29.19 -1.03 1.01
N ARG A 165 28.78 -1.03 -0.26
CA ARG A 165 29.61 -1.54 -1.36
C ARG A 165 30.80 -0.63 -1.65
N THR A 166 30.73 0.64 -1.23
CA THR A 166 31.76 1.66 -1.44
C THR A 166 32.70 1.82 -0.25
N GLY A 167 32.61 0.97 0.77
CA GLY A 167 33.49 1.02 1.96
C GLY A 167 33.23 2.20 2.90
N LEU A 168 32.20 3.01 2.65
CA LEU A 168 31.75 4.05 3.58
C LEU A 168 30.90 3.42 4.67
N ASP A 169 31.32 3.55 5.94
CA ASP A 169 30.55 3.04 7.07
C ASP A 169 29.17 3.71 7.14
N LYS A 170 28.13 2.87 7.09
CA LYS A 170 26.73 3.28 7.18
C LYS A 170 26.06 2.53 8.31
N ASP A 171 25.11 3.17 8.96
CA ASP A 171 24.35 2.51 10.02
C ASP A 171 23.23 1.67 9.41
N ALA A 172 22.88 0.59 10.09
CA ALA A 172 21.84 -0.33 9.66
C ALA A 172 20.45 0.21 10.02
N PHE A 173 19.69 0.65 9.01
CA PHE A 173 18.35 1.20 9.21
C PHE A 173 17.34 0.14 9.66
N ASN A 174 17.53 -1.12 9.28
CA ASN A 174 16.66 -2.22 9.68
C ASN A 174 16.67 -2.52 11.19
N LYS A 175 17.57 -1.90 11.96
CA LYS A 175 17.61 -2.01 13.43
C LYS A 175 16.69 -1.01 14.15
N LEU A 176 16.19 0.01 13.44
CA LEU A 176 15.31 1.04 13.99
C LEU A 176 13.84 0.55 14.00
N ASN A 177 13.57 -0.48 14.79
CA ASN A 177 12.31 -1.22 14.77
C ASN A 177 11.10 -0.36 15.19
N ASN A 178 11.27 0.53 16.16
CA ASN A 178 10.18 1.37 16.67
C ASN A 178 9.80 2.43 15.64
N ILE A 179 10.79 3.09 15.03
CA ILE A 179 10.58 4.01 13.90
C ILE A 179 9.90 3.28 12.75
N LEU A 180 10.38 2.08 12.38
CA LEU A 180 9.76 1.25 11.34
C LEU A 180 8.33 0.82 11.71
N GLY A 181 8.04 0.63 12.99
CA GLY A 181 6.72 0.32 13.54
C GLY A 181 5.76 1.50 13.42
N VAL A 182 6.17 2.68 13.87
CA VAL A 182 5.41 3.94 13.71
C VAL A 182 5.13 4.20 12.24
N PHE A 183 6.15 4.09 11.39
CA PHE A 183 6.00 4.29 9.95
C PHE A 183 4.94 3.34 9.38
N TYR A 184 4.99 2.06 9.74
CA TYR A 184 3.99 1.08 9.33
C TYR A 184 2.57 1.47 9.76
N GLN A 185 2.38 1.82 11.03
CA GLN A 185 1.07 2.17 11.58
C GLN A 185 0.47 3.43 10.97
N VAL A 186 1.31 4.40 10.57
CA VAL A 186 0.87 5.63 9.91
C VAL A 186 0.48 5.36 8.46
N ILE A 187 1.27 4.60 7.70
CA ILE A 187 0.95 4.31 6.30
C ILE A 187 -0.26 3.37 6.20
N ARG A 188 -0.39 2.37 7.07
CA ARG A 188 -1.54 1.45 7.06
C ARG A 188 -2.86 2.17 7.33
N TYR A 189 -2.83 3.31 8.03
CA TYR A 189 -3.99 4.17 8.18
C TYR A 189 -4.42 4.82 6.86
N SER A 190 -3.47 5.18 6.00
CA SER A 190 -3.76 5.73 4.67
C SER A 190 -4.21 4.67 3.67
N ASP A 191 -3.62 3.46 3.74
CA ASP A 191 -3.87 2.36 2.81
C ASP A 191 -3.69 1.01 3.52
N LEU A 192 -4.81 0.28 3.68
CA LEU A 192 -4.85 -1.00 4.39
C LEU A 192 -4.11 -2.14 3.66
N SER A 193 -3.85 -1.99 2.35
CA SER A 193 -3.08 -2.98 1.57
C SER A 193 -1.59 -2.95 1.88
N PHE A 194 -1.12 -1.96 2.64
CA PHE A 194 0.28 -1.83 3.01
C PHE A 194 0.74 -2.94 3.97
N THR A 195 1.77 -3.67 3.57
CA THR A 195 2.34 -4.80 4.33
C THR A 195 3.74 -4.49 4.87
N TYR A 196 4.23 -5.33 5.79
CA TYR A 196 5.61 -5.26 6.25
C TYR A 196 6.63 -5.45 5.11
N ALA A 197 6.34 -6.32 4.14
CA ALA A 197 7.18 -6.50 2.96
C ALA A 197 7.25 -5.22 2.11
N ASN A 198 6.13 -4.50 1.95
CA ASN A 198 6.11 -3.22 1.26
C ASN A 198 6.95 -2.17 2.00
N ARG A 199 6.87 -2.12 3.34
CA ARG A 199 7.71 -1.25 4.17
C ARG A 199 9.19 -1.50 3.94
N GLU A 200 9.63 -2.76 4.07
CA GLU A 200 11.04 -3.12 3.90
C GLU A 200 11.54 -2.81 2.49
N THR A 201 10.78 -3.20 1.47
CA THR A 201 11.09 -2.91 0.06
C THR A 201 11.17 -1.42 -0.20
N PHE A 202 10.26 -0.62 0.39
CA PHE A 202 10.31 0.83 0.27
C PHE A 202 11.60 1.42 0.87
N PHE A 203 11.93 1.08 2.11
CA PHE A 203 13.14 1.61 2.75
C PHE A 203 14.41 1.16 2.03
N ARG A 204 14.53 -0.14 1.74
CA ARG A 204 15.71 -0.73 1.10
C ARG A 204 15.90 -0.22 -0.33
N ASP A 205 14.89 -0.37 -1.18
CA ASP A 205 15.04 -0.23 -2.64
C ASP A 205 14.61 1.14 -3.17
N LYS A 206 13.76 1.87 -2.45
CA LYS A 206 13.19 3.14 -2.94
C LYS A 206 13.73 4.37 -2.23
N LEU A 207 13.91 4.29 -0.91
CA LEU A 207 14.35 5.40 -0.09
C LEU A 207 15.88 5.43 0.05
N LEU A 208 16.47 4.42 0.68
CA LEU A 208 17.89 4.42 1.07
C LEU A 208 18.83 4.18 -0.11
N GLN A 209 18.47 3.29 -1.06
CA GLN A 209 19.26 3.05 -2.27
C GLN A 209 19.50 4.32 -3.08
N HIS A 210 18.53 5.22 -3.11
CA HIS A 210 18.59 6.47 -3.88
C HIS A 210 18.86 7.72 -3.02
N SER A 211 19.21 7.54 -1.74
CA SER A 211 19.46 8.64 -0.79
C SER A 211 20.48 9.67 -1.33
N GLN A 212 21.60 9.19 -1.88
CA GLN A 212 22.65 10.07 -2.44
C GLN A 212 22.17 10.90 -3.63
N SER A 213 21.43 10.28 -4.55
CA SER A 213 20.84 10.98 -5.70
C SER A 213 19.76 11.98 -5.29
N ARG A 214 19.06 11.72 -4.17
CA ARG A 214 18.03 12.63 -3.62
C ARG A 214 18.63 13.84 -2.92
N LEU A 215 19.82 13.69 -2.32
CA LEU A 215 20.57 14.78 -1.68
C LEU A 215 21.10 15.78 -2.72
N HIS A 216 21.61 15.28 -3.85
CA HIS A 216 22.16 16.09 -4.95
C HIS A 216 21.27 15.98 -6.20
N PRO A 217 20.07 16.59 -6.23
CA PRO A 217 19.22 16.53 -7.40
C PRO A 217 19.94 17.21 -8.56
N ARG A 218 20.09 16.49 -9.69
CA ARG A 218 20.62 17.09 -10.92
C ARG A 218 19.75 18.28 -11.28
N LYS A 219 20.36 19.47 -11.44
CA LYS A 219 19.66 20.64 -11.97
C LYS A 219 19.15 20.25 -13.36
N LYS A 220 17.82 20.17 -13.55
CA LYS A 220 17.27 20.12 -14.89
C LYS A 220 17.66 21.45 -15.53
N ILE A 221 18.56 21.41 -16.52
CA ILE A 221 18.74 22.54 -17.43
C ILE A 221 17.35 22.75 -18.03
N LYS A 222 16.71 23.87 -17.71
CA LYS A 222 15.52 24.27 -18.45
C LYS A 222 16.02 24.48 -19.88
N GLU A 223 15.63 23.61 -20.81
CA GLU A 223 15.67 23.94 -22.24
C GLU A 223 14.75 25.14 -22.43
N THR A 224 15.31 26.32 -22.19
CA THR A 224 14.74 27.59 -22.63
C THR A 224 15.15 27.75 -24.09
N LEU A 225 14.14 27.71 -24.95
CA LEU A 225 14.13 28.22 -26.32
C LEU A 225 14.99 27.44 -27.33
N SER A 226 14.28 26.71 -28.19
CA SER A 226 14.72 26.41 -29.55
C SER A 226 15.07 27.72 -30.28
N PRO A 227 16.30 27.88 -30.79
CA PRO A 227 16.52 28.70 -31.96
C PRO A 227 16.12 27.83 -33.16
N GLN A 228 15.02 28.19 -33.83
CA GLN A 228 14.86 27.81 -35.23
C GLN A 228 16.05 28.43 -35.97
N VAL A 229 17.08 27.62 -36.24
CA VAL A 229 18.08 27.96 -37.26
C VAL A 229 17.40 27.66 -38.59
N PRO A 230 17.18 28.66 -39.48
CA PRO A 230 16.77 28.38 -40.83
C PRO A 230 17.84 27.52 -41.50
N ALA A 231 17.43 26.35 -42.00
CA ALA A 231 18.26 25.54 -42.87
C ALA A 231 18.61 26.38 -44.10
N GLN A 232 19.83 26.93 -44.16
CA GLN A 232 20.64 27.30 -45.34
C GLN A 232 21.95 27.96 -44.87
N LEU A 233 22.92 27.17 -44.38
CA LEU A 233 24.34 27.54 -44.40
C LEU A 233 25.20 26.29 -44.17
N SER A 234 25.11 25.35 -45.11
CA SER A 234 25.94 24.15 -45.14
C SER A 234 26.34 23.87 -46.58
N SER A 235 27.08 24.81 -47.18
CA SER A 235 27.71 24.63 -48.50
C SER A 235 28.99 25.46 -48.69
N GLU A 236 29.58 26.03 -47.65
CA GLU A 236 30.87 26.73 -47.76
C GLU A 236 31.68 26.39 -46.50
N ILE A 237 32.96 26.06 -46.66
CA ILE A 237 33.87 25.42 -45.68
C ILE A 237 33.92 23.87 -45.77
N VAL A 238 33.90 23.32 -46.99
CA VAL A 238 34.59 22.05 -47.30
C VAL A 238 35.32 22.20 -48.64
N GLU A 239 36.10 23.28 -48.81
CA GLU A 239 36.97 23.41 -49.99
C GLU A 239 38.09 24.44 -49.79
N VAL A 240 38.77 24.45 -48.64
CA VAL A 240 40.10 25.08 -48.55
C VAL A 240 40.92 24.30 -47.53
N LEU A 241 42.13 23.92 -47.91
CA LEU A 241 43.16 23.17 -47.16
C LEU A 241 43.34 21.68 -47.53
N SER A 242 43.36 21.41 -48.84
CA SER A 242 44.24 20.39 -49.42
C SER A 242 44.93 21.03 -50.62
N GLU A 243 46.13 21.58 -50.42
CA GLU A 243 47.27 21.54 -51.38
C GLU A 243 48.37 22.55 -51.02
N GLU A 244 49.58 22.00 -50.93
CA GLU A 244 50.88 22.59 -51.29
C GLU A 244 51.49 23.72 -50.43
N THR A 245 52.55 23.37 -49.68
CA THR A 245 53.95 23.84 -49.87
C THR A 245 54.80 23.26 -48.73
N SER A 246 55.66 22.26 -48.95
CA SER A 246 57.00 22.30 -49.55
C SER A 246 58.02 23.17 -48.78
N VAL A 247 59.22 22.59 -48.59
CA VAL A 247 60.45 23.10 -47.92
C VAL A 247 60.42 22.91 -46.39
N GLY A 248 61.07 21.94 -45.73
CA GLY A 248 62.42 21.39 -45.92
C GLY A 248 63.40 22.17 -45.03
N VAL A 249 63.85 21.62 -43.89
CA VAL A 249 65.25 21.58 -43.39
C VAL A 249 65.34 20.63 -42.18
N ASP A 250 66.39 19.83 -42.26
CA ASP A 250 67.01 18.85 -41.37
C ASP A 250 67.34 19.33 -39.93
N CYS A 251 67.47 18.37 -39.01
CA CYS A 251 68.43 18.28 -37.90
C CYS A 251 67.89 17.38 -36.76
N THR A 252 68.43 16.16 -36.70
CA THR A 252 68.55 15.34 -35.48
C THR A 252 69.84 15.75 -34.72
N PRO A 253 70.22 15.08 -33.62
CA PRO A 253 69.53 14.87 -32.34
C PRO A 253 70.41 15.32 -31.16
N ASP A 254 69.89 15.43 -29.94
CA ASP A 254 70.75 15.20 -28.76
C ASP A 254 69.97 14.83 -27.49
N MET A 255 70.34 13.66 -26.94
CA MET A 255 70.10 13.25 -25.56
C MET A 255 71.18 13.89 -24.68
N PRO A 256 70.92 14.11 -23.38
CA PRO A 256 71.82 13.42 -22.46
C PRO A 256 71.18 12.91 -21.15
N SER A 257 71.71 11.73 -20.77
CA SER A 257 71.95 11.14 -19.42
C SER A 257 70.77 10.92 -18.47
#